data_AF-A0A5K8A7K6-F1
#
_entry.id   AF-A0A5K8A7K6-F1
#
_cell.length_a   1.000
_cell.length_b   1.000
_cell.length_c   1.000
_cell.angle_alpha   90.00
_cell.angle_beta   90.00
_cell.angle_gamma   90.00
#
_symmetry.space_group_name_H-M   'P 1'
#
loop_
_entity.id
_entity.type
_entity.pdbx_description
1 polymer ?
#
loop_
_entity_poly.entity_id
_entity_poly.type
_entity_poly.pdbx_seq_one_letter_code
_entity_poly.pdbx_strand_id
1 'polypeptide(L)'
;MNDGLNQKGRLKIYEKVVEKVGRLKQKYTKAAKNYEITIHKDKGSKKATKITWKIKKNSDSSDSNPGVYCLRTNLNDLDETILWRTYTMLTDLEAVFRSLKSELGLRPVFHQITRRVKGHLFITLLAYHHVHTIRFRLKENGIHTSWSDLRKELDGQNRTTAVMRSKNGEIIHVRKSTKAESRQLKIYDALGVPHSPGKVVKYEV
;
A
#
# COMPACT_ATOMS: atom_id res chain seq x y z
N MET A 1 3.07 -4.01 -29.70
CA MET A 1 1.96 -4.95 -29.38
C MET A 1 1.78 -6.04 -30.44
N ASN A 2 2.15 -5.79 -31.71
CA ASN A 2 2.07 -6.78 -32.79
C ASN A 2 3.26 -7.75 -32.83
N ASP A 3 4.37 -7.38 -32.18
CA ASP A 3 5.68 -8.04 -32.32
C ASP A 3 5.65 -9.51 -31.84
N GLY A 4 4.76 -9.83 -30.90
CA GLY A 4 4.58 -11.19 -30.39
C GLY A 4 3.77 -12.12 -31.29
N LEU A 5 2.96 -11.61 -32.23
CA LEU A 5 2.12 -12.45 -33.09
C LEU A 5 2.93 -13.21 -34.15
N ASN A 6 4.11 -12.70 -34.51
CA ASN A 6 4.99 -13.32 -35.49
C ASN A 6 6.03 -14.26 -34.86
N GLN A 7 6.32 -14.13 -33.55
CA GLN A 7 7.32 -14.96 -32.86
C GLN A 7 6.85 -16.40 -32.57
N LYS A 8 7.76 -17.38 -32.70
CA LYS A 8 7.50 -18.80 -32.38
C LYS A 8 7.25 -18.96 -30.86
N GLY A 9 6.31 -19.82 -30.47
CA GLY A 9 5.98 -20.09 -29.05
C GLY A 9 5.07 -19.07 -28.35
N ARG A 10 4.58 -18.05 -29.07
CA ARG A 10 3.63 -17.06 -28.53
C ARG A 10 2.18 -17.42 -28.83
N LEU A 11 1.25 -16.81 -28.07
CA LEU A 11 -0.18 -16.99 -28.25
C LEU A 11 -0.66 -16.29 -29.53
N LYS A 12 -1.13 -17.09 -30.51
CA LYS A 12 -1.58 -16.59 -31.82
C LYS A 12 -3.03 -16.92 -32.14
N ILE A 13 -3.67 -17.83 -31.42
CA ILE A 13 -5.05 -18.24 -31.68
C ILE A 13 -5.97 -17.07 -31.36
N TYR A 14 -6.79 -16.65 -32.33
CA TYR A 14 -7.62 -15.45 -32.25
C TYR A 14 -8.48 -15.41 -30.98
N GLU A 15 -9.24 -16.47 -30.74
CA GLU A 15 -10.13 -16.57 -29.57
C GLU A 15 -9.38 -16.42 -28.25
N LYS A 16 -8.19 -17.04 -28.14
CA LYS A 16 -7.35 -16.93 -26.94
C LYS A 16 -6.71 -15.56 -26.79
N VAL A 17 -6.37 -14.89 -27.89
CA VAL A 17 -5.89 -13.50 -27.86
C VAL A 17 -7.02 -12.57 -27.40
N VAL A 18 -8.26 -12.78 -27.86
CA VAL A 18 -9.45 -12.05 -27.40
C VAL A 18 -9.67 -12.27 -25.91
N GLU A 19 -9.66 -13.51 -25.42
CA GLU A 19 -9.78 -13.83 -23.98
C GLU A 19 -8.69 -13.12 -23.16
N LYS A 20 -7.44 -13.13 -23.63
CA LYS A 20 -6.31 -12.52 -22.92
C LYS A 20 -6.44 -11.00 -22.86
N VAL A 21 -6.87 -10.36 -23.95
CA VAL A 21 -7.18 -8.93 -23.98
C VAL A 21 -8.37 -8.61 -23.07
N GLY A 22 -9.38 -9.49 -23.01
CA GLY A 22 -10.48 -9.39 -22.06
C GLY A 22 -10.00 -9.41 -20.60
N ARG A 23 -9.13 -10.36 -20.23
CA ARG A 23 -8.51 -10.40 -18.89
C ARG A 23 -7.68 -9.17 -18.59
N LEU A 24 -6.97 -8.61 -19.57
CA LEU A 24 -6.24 -7.35 -19.40
C LEU A 24 -7.21 -6.19 -19.14
N LYS A 25 -8.32 -6.11 -19.89
CA LYS A 25 -9.37 -5.11 -19.64
C LYS A 25 -9.98 -5.26 -18.25
N GLN A 26 -10.24 -6.49 -17.79
CA GLN A 26 -10.76 -6.77 -16.45
C GLN A 26 -9.76 -6.41 -15.34
N LYS A 27 -8.47 -6.72 -15.52
CA LYS A 27 -7.44 -6.41 -14.51
C LYS A 27 -7.21 -4.90 -14.40
N TYR A 28 -7.32 -4.17 -15.51
CA TYR A 28 -7.05 -2.75 -15.60
C TYR A 28 -8.31 -1.95 -15.96
N THR A 29 -9.43 -2.21 -15.28
CA THR A 29 -10.76 -1.64 -15.62
C THR A 29 -10.74 -0.12 -15.77
N LYS A 30 -10.01 0.59 -14.91
CA LYS A 30 -9.89 2.06 -14.96
C LYS A 30 -9.19 2.56 -16.23
N ALA A 31 -8.19 1.85 -16.73
CA ALA A 31 -7.51 2.21 -17.97
C ALA A 31 -8.30 1.72 -19.19
N ALA A 32 -8.89 0.52 -19.11
CA ALA A 32 -9.56 -0.15 -20.21
C ALA A 32 -10.67 0.68 -20.88
N LYS A 33 -11.41 1.49 -20.11
CA LYS A 33 -12.44 2.41 -20.63
C LYS A 33 -11.91 3.43 -21.64
N ASN A 34 -10.62 3.77 -21.56
CA ASN A 34 -9.99 4.79 -22.41
C ASN A 34 -9.41 4.20 -23.70
N TYR A 35 -9.42 2.87 -23.87
CA TYR A 35 -8.83 2.23 -25.04
C TYR A 35 -9.86 1.41 -25.82
N GLU A 36 -9.93 1.67 -27.12
CA GLU A 36 -10.52 0.76 -28.07
C GLU A 36 -9.43 -0.17 -28.59
N ILE A 37 -9.65 -1.49 -28.49
CA ILE A 37 -8.69 -2.50 -28.95
C ILE A 37 -9.42 -3.40 -29.94
N THR A 38 -8.92 -3.44 -31.18
CA THR A 38 -9.42 -4.26 -32.27
C THR A 38 -8.40 -5.34 -32.59
N ILE A 39 -8.86 -6.59 -32.65
CA ILE A 39 -8.03 -7.74 -33.01
C ILE A 39 -8.49 -8.21 -34.37
N HIS A 40 -7.57 -8.32 -35.31
CA HIS A 40 -7.84 -8.76 -36.67
C HIS A 40 -7.56 -10.27 -36.78
N LYS A 41 -8.51 -11.00 -37.34
CA LYS A 41 -8.42 -12.44 -37.59
C LYS A 41 -7.99 -12.68 -39.04
N ASP A 42 -7.14 -13.68 -39.24
CA ASP A 42 -6.82 -14.16 -40.59
C ASP A 42 -8.05 -14.82 -41.24
N LYS A 43 -8.27 -14.60 -42.54
CA LYS A 43 -9.40 -15.20 -43.27
C LYS A 43 -9.17 -16.70 -43.53
N GLY A 44 -7.91 -17.13 -43.64
CA GLY A 44 -7.53 -18.52 -43.92
C GLY A 44 -7.11 -19.33 -42.69
N SER A 45 -6.95 -18.71 -41.52
CA SER A 45 -6.49 -19.42 -40.31
C SER A 45 -7.18 -18.92 -39.03
N LYS A 46 -7.19 -19.75 -37.98
CA LYS A 46 -7.72 -19.37 -36.66
C LYS A 46 -6.81 -18.39 -35.90
N LYS A 47 -5.84 -17.74 -36.56
CA LYS A 47 -4.83 -16.89 -35.92
C LYS A 47 -5.21 -15.40 -35.96
N ALA A 48 -4.79 -14.68 -34.93
CA ALA A 48 -4.80 -13.22 -34.93
C ALA A 48 -3.59 -12.71 -35.72
N THR A 49 -3.81 -11.76 -36.62
CA THR A 49 -2.79 -11.20 -37.51
C THR A 49 -2.30 -9.85 -37.02
N LYS A 50 -3.20 -9.06 -36.42
CA LYS A 50 -2.90 -7.69 -35.99
C LYS A 50 -3.74 -7.31 -34.79
N ILE A 51 -3.16 -6.55 -33.88
CA ILE A 51 -3.83 -5.88 -32.77
C ILE A 51 -3.62 -4.38 -32.98
N THR A 52 -4.72 -3.65 -33.16
CA THR A 52 -4.72 -2.19 -33.25
C THR A 52 -5.45 -1.61 -32.06
N TRP A 53 -4.98 -0.47 -31.56
CA TRP A 53 -5.63 0.23 -30.45
C TRP A 53 -5.71 1.72 -30.74
N LYS A 54 -6.71 2.37 -30.15
CA LYS A 54 -6.92 3.82 -30.20
C LYS A 54 -7.34 4.32 -28.82
N ILE A 55 -6.87 5.52 -28.45
CA ILE A 55 -7.31 6.20 -27.24
C ILE A 55 -8.65 6.87 -27.55
N LYS A 56 -9.67 6.56 -26.75
CA LYS A 56 -10.96 7.23 -26.80
C LYS A 56 -10.81 8.61 -26.15
N LYS A 57 -10.87 9.68 -26.94
CA LYS A 57 -10.94 11.06 -26.43
C LYS A 57 -12.39 11.33 -26.01
N ASN A 58 -12.74 10.96 -24.78
CA ASN A 58 -13.97 11.47 -24.19
C ASN A 58 -13.65 12.84 -23.60
N SER A 59 -14.15 13.92 -24.20
CA SER A 59 -13.92 15.30 -23.73
C SER A 59 -14.52 15.55 -22.34
N ASP A 60 -15.59 14.83 -22.00
CA ASP A 60 -16.44 15.14 -20.85
C ASP A 60 -16.27 14.14 -19.68
N SER A 61 -15.32 13.20 -19.76
CA SER A 61 -15.02 12.31 -18.63
C SER A 61 -13.92 12.90 -17.75
N SER A 62 -13.96 12.60 -16.45
CA SER A 62 -12.90 12.96 -15.48
C SER A 62 -11.51 12.39 -15.80
N ASP A 63 -11.37 11.59 -16.87
CA ASP A 63 -10.11 11.06 -17.39
C ASP A 63 -9.59 11.81 -18.64
N SER A 64 -10.26 12.88 -19.09
CA SER A 64 -9.84 13.68 -20.24
C SER A 64 -8.47 14.35 -20.03
N ASN A 65 -8.16 14.67 -18.77
CA ASN A 65 -6.88 15.23 -18.34
C ASN A 65 -6.17 14.30 -17.34
N PRO A 66 -5.54 13.20 -17.81
CA PRO A 66 -4.79 12.32 -16.93
C PRO A 66 -3.66 13.12 -16.25
N GLY A 67 -3.68 13.16 -14.92
CA GLY A 67 -2.67 13.86 -14.11
C GLY A 67 -3.09 15.24 -13.59
N VAL A 68 -4.28 15.74 -13.96
CA VAL A 68 -4.81 16.99 -13.38
C VAL A 68 -5.68 16.67 -12.17
N TYR A 69 -5.32 17.22 -11.01
CA TYR A 69 -6.12 17.17 -9.78
C TYR A 69 -6.90 18.47 -9.64
N CYS A 70 -8.23 18.38 -9.60
CA CYS A 70 -9.10 19.52 -9.31
C CYS A 70 -9.65 19.40 -7.89
N LEU A 71 -9.39 20.40 -7.05
CA LEU A 71 -9.99 20.51 -5.72
C LEU A 71 -11.16 21.48 -5.78
N ARG A 72 -12.35 20.99 -5.42
CA ARG A 72 -13.54 21.83 -5.23
C ARG A 72 -13.75 22.04 -3.73
N THR A 73 -13.81 23.30 -3.32
CA THR A 73 -14.02 23.70 -1.93
C THR A 73 -15.11 24.76 -1.85
N ASN A 74 -15.79 24.85 -0.69
CA ASN A 74 -16.69 25.94 -0.34
C ASN A 74 -16.00 27.01 0.53
N LEU A 75 -14.70 26.83 0.78
CA LEU A 75 -13.86 27.76 1.53
C LEU A 75 -13.28 28.78 0.55
N ASN A 76 -13.81 30.00 0.57
CA ASN A 76 -13.46 31.04 -0.41
C ASN A 76 -12.19 31.82 -0.02
N ASP A 77 -11.81 31.80 1.26
CA ASP A 77 -10.73 32.64 1.81
C ASP A 77 -9.41 31.87 2.05
N LEU A 78 -9.25 30.70 1.43
CA LEU A 78 -8.03 29.88 1.56
C LEU A 78 -7.12 30.05 0.36
N ASP A 79 -5.85 30.34 0.65
CA ASP A 79 -4.77 30.25 -0.33
C ASP A 79 -4.67 28.84 -0.94
N GLU A 80 -4.36 28.76 -2.23
CA GLU A 80 -4.27 27.50 -2.98
C GLU A 80 -3.29 26.51 -2.34
N THR A 81 -2.17 27.01 -1.81
CA THR A 81 -1.15 26.19 -1.13
C THR A 81 -1.71 25.58 0.14
N ILE A 82 -2.46 26.38 0.91
CA ILE A 82 -3.09 25.94 2.16
C ILE A 82 -4.20 24.93 1.84
N LEU A 83 -4.99 25.17 0.81
CA LEU A 83 -6.05 24.25 0.35
C LEU A 83 -5.46 22.89 -0.04
N TRP A 84 -4.40 22.89 -0.86
CA TRP A 84 -3.71 21.68 -1.28
C TRP A 84 -3.10 20.93 -0.09
N ARG A 85 -2.44 21.64 0.82
CA ARG A 85 -1.85 21.05 2.03
C ARG A 85 -2.92 20.43 2.93
N THR A 86 -4.05 21.12 3.10
CA THR A 86 -5.18 20.64 3.90
C THR A 86 -5.80 19.38 3.29
N TYR A 87 -6.06 19.38 1.98
CA TYR A 87 -6.56 18.22 1.26
C TYR A 87 -5.60 17.02 1.37
N THR A 88 -4.30 17.26 1.19
CA THR A 88 -3.27 16.22 1.31
C THR A 88 -3.23 15.66 2.73
N MET A 89 -3.32 16.52 3.75
CA MET A 89 -3.37 16.10 5.16
C MET A 89 -4.59 15.24 5.46
N LEU A 90 -5.78 15.61 4.95
CA LEU A 90 -7.01 14.81 5.10
C LEU A 90 -6.88 13.45 4.44
N THR A 91 -6.36 13.40 3.21
CA THR A 91 -6.13 12.15 2.47
C THR A 91 -5.14 11.24 3.22
N ASP A 92 -4.07 11.81 3.76
CA ASP A 92 -3.07 11.08 4.54
C ASP A 92 -3.67 10.53 5.85
N LEU A 93 -4.50 11.33 6.51
CA LEU A 93 -5.25 10.95 7.71
C LEU A 93 -6.24 9.80 7.41
N GLU A 94 -6.95 9.84 6.30
CA GLU A 94 -7.82 8.74 5.87
C GLU A 94 -7.05 7.46 5.60
N ALA A 95 -5.87 7.56 4.96
CA ALA A 95 -5.01 6.41 4.69
C ALA A 95 -4.50 5.78 6.00
N VAL A 96 -4.06 6.59 6.96
CA VAL A 96 -3.66 6.11 8.30
C VAL A 96 -4.85 5.44 8.99
N PHE A 97 -6.03 6.07 9.04
CA PHE A 97 -7.21 5.46 9.65
C PHE A 97 -7.64 4.17 8.96
N ARG A 98 -7.55 4.09 7.63
CA ARG A 98 -7.86 2.87 6.87
C ARG A 98 -6.93 1.73 7.27
N SER A 99 -5.63 2.00 7.39
CA SER A 99 -4.64 1.03 7.85
C SER A 99 -4.84 0.65 9.33
N LEU A 100 -5.12 1.61 10.22
CA LEU A 100 -5.40 1.30 11.62
C LEU A 100 -6.66 0.42 11.76
N LYS A 101 -7.72 0.70 10.98
CA LYS A 101 -8.97 -0.08 10.97
C LYS A 101 -8.81 -1.50 10.41
N SER A 102 -7.99 -1.69 9.37
CA SER A 102 -7.73 -3.03 8.84
C SER A 102 -6.85 -3.85 9.78
N GLU A 103 -5.78 -3.25 10.31
CA GLU A 103 -4.71 -3.99 10.98
C GLU A 103 -4.87 -4.13 12.49
N LEU A 104 -5.35 -3.09 13.20
CA LEU A 104 -5.61 -3.22 14.64
C LEU A 104 -6.98 -3.86 14.93
N GLY A 105 -7.67 -4.40 13.90
CA GLY A 105 -9.04 -4.87 14.04
C GLY A 105 -10.01 -3.75 14.43
N LEU A 106 -9.62 -2.49 14.19
CA LEU A 106 -10.35 -1.32 14.68
C LEU A 106 -11.59 -0.99 13.84
N ARG A 107 -12.10 -1.92 13.04
CA ARG A 107 -13.32 -1.69 12.28
C ARG A 107 -14.49 -1.83 13.26
N PRO A 108 -15.30 -0.78 13.50
CA PRO A 108 -16.48 -0.90 14.35
C PRO A 108 -17.56 -1.65 13.55
N VAL A 109 -17.39 -2.95 13.36
CA VAL A 109 -18.40 -3.81 12.74
C VAL A 109 -19.38 -4.32 13.81
N PHE A 110 -18.96 -4.36 15.09
CA PHE A 110 -19.73 -4.93 16.20
C PHE A 110 -19.90 -4.01 17.41
N HIS A 111 -19.45 -2.75 17.32
CA HIS A 111 -19.50 -1.80 18.44
C HIS A 111 -20.79 -0.97 18.40
N GLN A 112 -21.89 -1.57 18.87
CA GLN A 112 -23.20 -0.90 18.91
C GLN A 112 -23.40 -0.04 20.19
N ILE A 113 -22.54 -0.20 21.20
CA ILE A 113 -22.64 0.53 22.47
C ILE A 113 -21.82 1.82 22.40
N THR A 114 -22.47 2.97 22.61
CA THR A 114 -21.89 4.33 22.55
C THR A 114 -20.56 4.47 23.30
N ARG A 115 -20.44 3.90 24.50
CA ARG A 115 -19.19 3.93 25.28
C ARG A 115 -18.03 3.28 24.54
N ARG A 116 -18.25 2.12 23.91
CA ARG A 116 -17.20 1.41 23.18
C ARG A 116 -16.80 2.17 21.92
N VAL A 117 -17.76 2.79 21.22
CA VAL A 117 -17.47 3.67 20.08
C VAL A 117 -16.61 4.87 20.50
N LYS A 118 -16.95 5.54 21.61
CA LYS A 118 -16.15 6.66 22.14
C LYS A 118 -14.72 6.23 22.51
N GLY A 119 -14.55 5.15 23.26
CA GLY A 119 -13.22 4.64 23.62
C GLY A 119 -12.40 4.24 22.39
N HIS A 120 -13.06 3.70 21.38
CA HIS A 120 -12.44 3.33 20.14
C HIS A 120 -11.93 4.54 19.33
N LEU A 121 -12.77 5.57 19.18
CA LEU A 121 -12.39 6.83 18.55
C LEU A 121 -11.19 7.44 19.27
N PHE A 122 -11.20 7.41 20.60
CA PHE A 122 -10.10 7.93 21.43
C PHE A 122 -8.77 7.20 21.18
N ILE A 123 -8.76 5.86 21.23
CA ILE A 123 -7.55 5.07 20.96
C ILE A 123 -7.05 5.30 19.52
N THR A 124 -7.97 5.39 18.56
CA THR A 124 -7.61 5.61 17.15
C THR A 124 -6.97 6.99 16.96
N LEU A 125 -7.46 8.02 17.66
CA LEU A 125 -6.86 9.36 17.65
C LEU A 125 -5.45 9.35 18.25
N LEU A 126 -5.24 8.67 19.38
CA LEU A 126 -3.90 8.53 19.98
C LEU A 126 -2.92 7.80 19.06
N ALA A 127 -3.38 6.71 18.43
CA ALA A 127 -2.59 5.97 17.46
C ALA A 127 -2.22 6.84 16.25
N TYR A 128 -3.16 7.67 15.77
CA TYR A 128 -2.89 8.62 14.69
C TYR A 128 -1.78 9.60 15.06
N HIS A 129 -1.82 10.20 16.25
CA HIS A 129 -0.75 11.11 16.69
C HIS A 129 0.63 10.45 16.71
N HIS A 130 0.72 9.19 17.13
CA HIS A 130 1.96 8.42 17.09
C HIS A 130 2.44 8.20 15.65
N VAL A 131 1.56 7.71 14.77
CA VAL A 131 1.89 7.47 13.36
C VAL A 131 2.31 8.77 12.66
N HIS A 132 1.60 9.86 12.92
CA HIS A 132 1.89 11.17 12.35
C HIS A 132 3.26 11.68 12.82
N THR A 133 3.56 11.58 14.11
CA THR A 133 4.85 12.00 14.68
C THR A 133 6.02 11.21 14.08
N ILE A 134 5.87 9.89 13.97
CA ILE A 134 6.87 9.01 13.33
C ILE A 134 7.11 9.45 11.89
N ARG A 135 6.03 9.62 11.11
CA ARG A 135 6.15 9.99 9.69
C ARG A 135 6.64 11.41 9.49
N PHE A 136 6.33 12.33 10.38
CA PHE A 136 6.86 13.68 10.36
C PHE A 136 8.38 13.66 10.49
N ARG A 137 8.92 12.99 11.52
CA ARG A 137 10.37 12.84 11.72
C ARG A 137 11.07 12.13 10.55
N LEU A 138 10.43 11.10 9.99
CA LEU A 138 10.96 10.42 8.81
C LEU A 138 11.03 11.36 7.59
N LYS A 139 9.99 12.17 7.36
CA LYS A 139 9.97 13.16 6.27
C LYS A 139 11.04 14.24 6.43
N GLU A 140 11.31 14.69 7.66
CA GLU A 140 12.42 15.63 7.92
C GLU A 140 13.79 15.05 7.56
N ASN A 141 13.93 13.72 7.62
CA ASN A 141 15.12 12.99 7.19
C ASN A 141 15.04 12.51 5.72
N GLY A 142 14.11 13.03 4.92
CA GLY A 142 13.96 12.69 3.50
C GLY A 142 13.31 11.33 3.21
N ILE A 143 12.73 10.67 4.22
CA ILE A 143 12.07 9.37 4.08
C ILE A 143 10.56 9.60 3.89
N HIS A 144 10.07 9.43 2.65
CA HIS A 144 8.69 9.72 2.24
C HIS A 144 7.79 8.47 2.12
N THR A 145 8.01 7.44 2.93
CA THR A 145 7.23 6.19 2.88
C THR A 145 5.80 6.33 3.41
N SER A 146 4.89 5.56 2.83
CA SER A 146 3.54 5.37 3.35
C SER A 146 3.59 4.60 4.68
N TRP A 147 2.58 4.75 5.54
CA TRP A 147 2.51 3.97 6.79
C TRP A 147 2.49 2.45 6.54
N SER A 148 1.79 2.01 5.49
CA SER A 148 1.74 0.59 5.12
C SER A 148 3.10 0.06 4.69
N ASP A 149 3.89 0.84 3.96
CA ASP A 149 5.21 0.39 3.50
C ASP A 149 6.24 0.45 4.62
N LEU A 150 6.19 1.49 5.47
CA LEU A 150 7.00 1.57 6.68
C LEU A 150 6.82 0.32 7.56
N ARG A 151 5.58 -0.13 7.75
CA ARG A 151 5.30 -1.37 8.48
C ARG A 151 5.90 -2.60 7.81
N LYS A 152 5.78 -2.74 6.48
CA LYS A 152 6.39 -3.85 5.73
C LYS A 152 7.91 -3.86 5.85
N GLU A 153 8.53 -2.69 5.87
CA GLU A 153 9.98 -2.57 6.07
C GLU A 153 10.39 -3.02 7.48
N LEU A 154 9.60 -2.69 8.50
CA LEU A 154 9.84 -3.06 9.89
C LEU A 154 9.44 -4.50 10.24
N ASP A 155 8.58 -5.14 9.43
CA ASP A 155 8.03 -6.49 9.67
C ASP A 155 9.11 -7.59 9.80
N GLY A 156 10.27 -7.38 9.15
CA GLY A 156 11.39 -8.32 9.22
C GLY A 156 12.02 -8.45 10.61
N GLN A 157 11.90 -7.44 11.49
CA GLN A 157 12.50 -7.48 12.83
C GLN A 157 11.52 -8.02 13.86
N ASN A 158 11.84 -9.19 14.40
CA ASN A 158 11.02 -9.90 15.37
C ASN A 158 11.66 -9.96 16.76
N ARG A 159 10.82 -10.05 17.80
CA ARG A 159 11.23 -10.32 19.18
C ARG A 159 10.98 -11.79 19.52
N THR A 160 12.06 -12.54 19.72
CA THR A 160 12.02 -13.99 19.89
C THR A 160 12.40 -14.39 21.31
N THR A 161 11.85 -15.51 21.79
CA THR A 161 12.27 -16.15 23.04
C THR A 161 12.96 -17.46 22.69
N ALA A 162 14.26 -17.55 22.97
CA ALA A 162 15.00 -18.81 22.93
C ALA A 162 14.84 -19.52 24.27
N VAL A 163 14.57 -20.82 24.23
CA VAL A 163 14.47 -21.68 25.42
C VAL A 163 15.57 -22.71 25.34
N MET A 164 16.35 -22.85 26.42
CA MET A 164 17.47 -23.78 26.46
C MET A 164 17.56 -24.45 27.83
N ARG A 165 18.05 -25.68 27.84
CA ARG A 165 18.29 -26.43 29.07
C ARG A 165 19.75 -26.25 29.51
N SER A 166 19.94 -25.81 30.74
CA SER A 166 21.25 -25.70 31.37
C SER A 166 21.86 -27.09 31.59
N LYS A 167 23.19 -27.14 31.77
CA LYS A 167 23.88 -28.37 32.22
C LYS A 167 23.34 -28.86 33.57
N ASN A 168 22.82 -27.94 34.39
CA ASN A 168 22.23 -28.22 35.70
C ASN A 168 20.75 -28.68 35.61
N GLY A 169 20.20 -28.85 34.40
CA GLY A 169 18.83 -29.30 34.19
C GLY A 169 17.77 -28.19 34.15
N GLU A 170 18.10 -26.98 34.60
CA GLU A 170 17.24 -25.78 34.63
C GLU A 170 16.84 -25.29 33.23
N ILE A 171 15.66 -24.68 33.10
CA ILE A 171 15.18 -24.09 31.85
C ILE A 171 15.45 -22.59 31.86
N ILE A 172 16.25 -22.14 30.88
CA ILE A 172 16.59 -20.73 30.69
C ILE A 172 15.78 -20.19 29.51
N HIS A 173 15.04 -19.11 29.77
CA HIS A 173 14.36 -18.34 28.75
C HIS A 173 15.14 -17.06 28.46
N VAL A 174 15.51 -16.84 27.19
CA VAL A 174 16.17 -15.60 26.72
C VAL A 174 15.29 -14.93 25.68
N ARG A 175 14.68 -13.80 26.05
CA ARG A 175 13.88 -12.97 25.14
C ARG A 175 14.73 -11.84 24.60
N LYS A 176 14.97 -11.83 23.28
CA LYS A 176 15.76 -10.81 22.59
C LYS A 176 15.17 -10.43 21.23
N SER A 177 15.55 -9.27 20.72
CA SER A 177 15.18 -8.86 19.36
C SER A 177 16.20 -9.37 18.36
N THR A 178 15.72 -9.71 17.17
CA THR A 178 16.56 -10.03 16.01
C THR A 178 17.32 -8.80 15.55
N LYS A 179 18.42 -8.99 14.81
CA LYS A 179 19.23 -7.87 14.31
C LYS A 179 18.47 -7.13 13.21
N ALA A 180 18.43 -5.80 13.30
CA ALA A 180 17.81 -4.96 12.29
C ALA A 180 18.57 -5.04 10.96
N GLU A 181 17.83 -5.09 9.86
CA GLU A 181 18.37 -5.02 8.50
C GLU A 181 18.73 -3.58 8.11
N SER A 182 19.54 -3.40 7.06
CA SER A 182 20.00 -2.07 6.62
C SER A 182 18.85 -1.07 6.34
N ARG A 183 17.70 -1.54 5.84
CA ARG A 183 16.51 -0.70 5.63
C ARG A 183 15.88 -0.23 6.95
N GLN A 184 15.87 -1.11 7.96
CA GLN A 184 15.31 -0.83 9.28
C GLN A 184 16.22 0.10 10.10
N LEU A 185 17.55 -0.08 9.97
CA LEU A 185 18.53 0.79 10.61
C LEU A 185 18.33 2.26 10.21
N LYS A 186 18.14 2.54 8.91
CA LYS A 186 17.85 3.90 8.41
C LYS A 186 16.62 4.52 9.08
N ILE A 187 15.56 3.73 9.28
CA ILE A 187 14.35 4.17 9.97
C ILE A 187 14.65 4.48 11.44
N TYR A 188 15.38 3.60 12.13
CA TYR A 188 15.71 3.80 13.54
C TYR A 188 16.63 4.98 13.78
N ASP A 189 17.63 5.17 12.92
CA ASP A 189 18.53 6.33 12.94
C ASP A 189 17.75 7.62 12.75
N ALA A 190 16.86 7.69 11.74
CA ALA A 190 16.01 8.86 11.49
C ALA A 190 15.03 9.14 12.64
N LEU A 191 14.61 8.12 13.39
CA LEU A 191 13.74 8.28 14.55
C LEU A 191 14.49 8.55 15.86
N GLY A 192 15.82 8.39 15.88
CA GLY A 192 16.66 8.51 17.07
C GLY A 192 16.36 7.43 18.11
N VAL A 193 16.03 6.20 17.69
CA VAL A 193 15.66 5.09 18.58
C VAL A 193 16.68 3.95 18.51
N PRO A 194 16.83 3.14 19.58
CA PRO A 194 17.73 1.99 19.55
C PRO A 194 17.37 0.98 18.45
N HIS A 195 18.39 0.44 17.78
CA HIS A 195 18.23 -0.56 16.71
C HIS A 195 17.71 -1.92 17.19
N SER A 196 17.69 -2.14 18.51
CA SER A 196 17.18 -3.35 19.15
C SER A 196 15.99 -2.99 20.03
N PRO A 197 14.76 -3.24 19.56
CA PRO A 197 13.56 -2.94 20.33
C PRO A 197 13.52 -3.74 21.64
N GLY A 198 13.56 -3.04 22.77
CA GLY A 198 13.49 -3.63 24.10
C GLY A 198 14.79 -4.29 24.58
N LYS A 199 14.93 -4.39 25.91
CA LYS A 199 16.08 -5.04 26.55
C LYS A 199 16.03 -6.56 26.38
N VAL A 200 17.21 -7.18 26.39
CA VAL A 200 17.32 -8.64 26.54
C VAL A 200 16.84 -8.99 27.95
N VAL A 201 15.91 -9.93 28.04
CA VAL A 201 15.38 -10.43 29.31
C VAL A 201 15.76 -11.90 29.43
N LYS A 202 16.45 -12.25 30.51
CA LYS A 202 16.78 -13.62 30.87
C LYS A 202 16.03 -13.96 32.16
N TYR A 203 15.35 -15.09 32.19
CA TYR A 203 14.71 -15.62 33.40
C TYR A 203 14.78 -17.15 33.39
N GLU A 204 14.79 -17.71 34.59
CA GLU A 204 14.90 -19.14 34.88
C GLU A 204 13.55 -19.63 35.40
N VAL A 205 13.17 -20.85 35.02
CA VAL A 205 11.95 -21.54 35.46
C VAL A 205 12.32 -22.93 35.96
#